data_AF-A0A940K1D6-F1
#
_entry.id   AF-A0A940K1D6-F1
#
_cell.length_a   1.000
_cell.length_b   1.000
_cell.length_c   1.000
_cell.angle_alpha   90.00
_cell.angle_beta   90.00
_cell.angle_gamma   90.00
#
_symmetry.space_group_name_H-M   'P 1'
#
loop_
_entity.id
_entity.type
_entity.pdbx_description
1 polymer ?
#
loop_
_entity_poly.entity_id
_entity_poly.type
_entity_poly.pdbx_seq_one_letter_code
_entity_poly.pdbx_strand_id
1 'polypeptide(L)'
;MALDDILSQVPIDDIAEKLGVSPDVAKAAVEQGGAVLLSGLAKNASTDEGSSAIENALKRHEGSKGVTKVDDVDQEDGGKIVSHILGSNQKDVTEKLTNSKETAGIDFGKLLPILAPIIMGLIANANKGKSSSTESSGGGGIGDIIGGLLGGGNDGGASTGGIGDILGGLLGGGNGSGGGGLGDILGGLFGGKK
;
A
#
# COMPACT_ATOMS: atom_id res chain seq x y z
N MET A 1 5.34 -2.41 -6.43
CA MET A 1 6.24 -3.01 -5.43
C MET A 1 5.59 -3.05 -4.05
N ALA A 2 5.35 -1.93 -3.35
CA ALA A 2 4.70 -2.02 -2.02
C ALA A 2 3.30 -2.66 -2.01
N LEU A 3 2.48 -2.38 -3.03
CA LEU A 3 1.17 -3.02 -3.18
C LEU A 3 1.32 -4.50 -3.56
N ASP A 4 2.29 -4.86 -4.42
CA ASP A 4 2.62 -6.25 -4.75
C ASP A 4 3.14 -7.05 -3.54
N ASP A 5 3.87 -6.39 -2.63
CA ASP A 5 4.33 -6.99 -1.38
C ASP A 5 3.16 -7.21 -0.40
N ILE A 6 2.21 -6.27 -0.34
CA ILE A 6 0.93 -6.45 0.35
C ILE A 6 0.19 -7.65 -0.25
N LEU A 7 0.03 -7.69 -1.58
CA LEU A 7 -0.68 -8.75 -2.28
C LEU A 7 0.01 -10.12 -2.15
N SER A 8 1.33 -10.17 -1.98
CA SER A 8 2.09 -11.42 -1.76
C SER A 8 2.07 -11.90 -0.31
N GLN A 9 1.83 -11.01 0.66
CA GLN A 9 1.72 -11.38 2.08
C GLN A 9 0.29 -11.57 2.55
N VAL A 10 -0.70 -11.04 1.83
CA VAL A 10 -2.11 -11.23 2.14
C VAL A 10 -2.62 -12.52 1.48
N PRO A 11 -3.21 -13.46 2.24
CA PRO A 11 -3.76 -14.69 1.66
C PRO A 11 -5.08 -14.39 0.92
N ILE A 12 -4.98 -13.94 -0.34
CA ILE A 12 -6.13 -13.53 -1.17
C ILE A 12 -7.17 -14.64 -1.31
N ASP A 13 -6.73 -15.88 -1.51
CA ASP A 13 -7.63 -17.03 -1.66
C ASP A 13 -8.44 -17.28 -0.37
N ASP A 14 -7.79 -17.15 0.78
CA ASP A 14 -8.38 -17.35 2.10
C ASP A 14 -9.37 -16.21 2.43
N ILE A 15 -9.06 -14.98 2.02
CA ILE A 15 -9.99 -13.84 2.09
C ILE A 15 -11.20 -14.05 1.17
N ALA A 16 -10.97 -14.51 -0.06
CA ALA A 16 -12.03 -14.78 -1.02
C ALA A 16 -13.01 -15.84 -0.50
N GLU A 17 -12.48 -16.93 0.08
CA GLU A 17 -13.28 -17.98 0.72
C GLU A 17 -14.08 -17.45 1.92
N LYS A 18 -13.46 -16.69 2.82
CA LYS A 18 -14.11 -16.13 4.01
C LYS A 18 -15.22 -15.14 3.69
N LEU A 19 -15.04 -14.38 2.60
CA LEU A 19 -15.99 -13.37 2.16
C LEU A 19 -17.00 -13.90 1.12
N GLY A 20 -16.80 -15.12 0.62
CA GLY A 20 -17.70 -15.75 -0.35
C GLY A 20 -17.67 -15.09 -1.72
N VAL A 21 -16.53 -14.56 -2.14
CA VAL A 21 -16.34 -13.83 -3.40
C VAL A 21 -15.26 -14.47 -4.26
N SER A 22 -15.15 -14.05 -5.52
CA SER A 22 -14.07 -14.52 -6.39
C SER A 22 -12.72 -13.92 -5.99
N PRO A 23 -11.59 -14.61 -6.23
CA PRO A 23 -10.24 -14.11 -5.93
C PRO A 23 -9.96 -12.74 -6.56
N ASP A 24 -10.47 -12.48 -7.78
CA ASP A 24 -10.33 -11.19 -8.45
C ASP A 24 -11.04 -10.05 -7.70
N VAL A 25 -12.23 -10.32 -7.15
CA VAL A 25 -13.00 -9.33 -6.37
C VAL A 25 -12.35 -9.12 -5.00
N ALA A 26 -11.87 -10.20 -4.37
CA ALA A 26 -11.10 -10.12 -3.13
C ALA A 26 -9.83 -9.27 -3.34
N LYS A 27 -9.08 -9.52 -4.40
CA LYS A 27 -7.89 -8.74 -4.78
C LYS A 27 -8.21 -7.26 -4.92
N ALA A 28 -9.24 -6.91 -5.71
CA ALA A 28 -9.67 -5.53 -5.88
C ALA A 28 -10.03 -4.86 -4.54
N ALA A 29 -10.67 -5.59 -3.62
CA ALA A 29 -11.00 -5.06 -2.30
C ALA A 29 -9.80 -4.94 -1.37
N VAL A 30 -8.82 -5.84 -1.45
CA VAL A 30 -7.54 -5.70 -0.74
C VAL A 30 -6.80 -4.46 -1.23
N GLU A 31 -6.81 -4.20 -2.53
CA GLU A 31 -6.20 -2.98 -3.10
C GLU A 31 -6.90 -1.72 -2.61
N GLN A 32 -8.24 -1.66 -2.69
CA GLN A 32 -9.02 -0.49 -2.24
C GLN A 32 -8.95 -0.28 -0.73
N GLY A 33 -9.12 -1.35 0.05
CA GLY A 33 -9.04 -1.33 1.51
C GLY A 33 -7.63 -1.00 1.99
N GLY A 34 -6.61 -1.54 1.33
CA GLY A 34 -5.20 -1.25 1.60
C GLY A 34 -4.85 0.21 1.35
N ALA A 35 -5.29 0.79 0.22
CA ALA A 35 -5.07 2.20 -0.09
C ALA A 35 -5.74 3.13 0.93
N VAL A 36 -6.95 2.80 1.37
CA VAL A 36 -7.68 3.53 2.40
C VAL A 36 -6.95 3.47 3.75
N LEU A 37 -6.53 2.29 4.18
CA LEU A 37 -5.80 2.11 5.44
C LEU A 37 -4.48 2.88 5.39
N LEU A 38 -3.73 2.78 4.29
CA LEU A 38 -2.48 3.51 4.10
C LEU A 38 -2.70 5.03 4.13
N SER A 39 -3.78 5.54 3.53
CA SER A 39 -4.13 6.96 3.59
C SER A 39 -4.49 7.42 5.01
N GLY A 40 -5.26 6.62 5.75
CA GLY A 40 -5.56 6.91 7.17
C GLY A 40 -4.32 6.87 8.05
N LEU A 41 -3.42 5.90 7.80
CA LEU A 41 -2.12 5.79 8.46
C LEU A 41 -1.26 7.01 8.18
N ALA A 42 -1.16 7.44 6.91
CA ALA A 42 -0.41 8.63 6.53
C ALA A 42 -0.94 9.90 7.24
N LYS A 43 -2.27 10.06 7.31
CA LYS A 43 -2.90 11.18 8.02
C LYS A 43 -2.59 11.18 9.51
N ASN A 44 -2.67 10.03 10.18
CA ASN A 44 -2.33 9.93 11.61
C ASN A 44 -0.83 10.08 11.85
N ALA A 45 0.02 9.51 10.99
CA ALA A 45 1.46 9.66 11.09
C ALA A 45 1.94 11.10 10.84
N SER A 46 1.09 11.97 10.28
CA SER A 46 1.37 13.40 10.12
C SER A 46 1.18 14.21 11.41
N THR A 47 0.65 13.60 12.48
CA THR A 47 0.55 14.25 13.80
C THR A 47 1.49 13.59 14.81
N ASP A 48 1.92 14.35 15.82
CA ASP A 48 2.83 13.86 16.86
C ASP A 48 2.16 12.75 17.71
N GLU A 49 0.87 12.89 18.01
CA GLU A 49 0.14 11.85 18.75
C GLU A 49 -0.07 10.60 17.91
N GLY A 50 -0.43 10.75 16.63
CA GLY A 50 -0.72 9.62 15.76
C GLY A 50 0.53 8.84 15.36
N SER A 51 1.65 9.54 15.11
CA SER A 51 2.96 8.89 14.91
C SER A 51 3.39 8.08 16.14
N SER A 52 3.27 8.65 17.35
CA SER A 52 3.56 7.94 18.61
C SER A 52 2.65 6.73 18.82
N ALA A 53 1.36 6.83 18.50
CA ALA A 53 0.43 5.72 18.61
C ALA A 53 0.76 4.59 17.62
N ILE A 54 1.11 4.95 16.39
CA ILE A 54 1.53 3.99 15.37
C ILE A 54 2.84 3.32 15.78
N GLU A 55 3.83 4.04 16.30
CA GLU A 55 5.07 3.45 16.84
C GLU A 55 4.79 2.39 17.91
N ASN A 56 3.88 2.68 18.84
CA ASN A 56 3.50 1.74 19.89
C ASN A 56 2.78 0.52 19.32
N ALA A 57 1.90 0.70 18.33
CA ALA A 57 1.26 -0.40 17.63
C ALA A 57 2.28 -1.26 16.87
N LEU A 58 3.23 -0.63 16.16
CA LEU A 58 4.28 -1.33 15.42
C LEU A 58 5.18 -2.16 16.34
N LYS A 59 5.54 -1.64 17.53
CA LYS A 59 6.30 -2.41 18.54
C LYS A 59 5.52 -3.63 19.05
N ARG A 60 4.20 -3.53 19.17
CA ARG A 60 3.33 -4.65 19.60
C ARG A 60 3.17 -5.73 18.54
N HIS A 61 3.22 -5.33 17.27
CA HIS A 61 3.17 -6.24 16.11
C HIS A 61 4.54 -6.54 15.52
N GLU A 62 5.63 -6.11 16.17
CA GLU A 62 6.98 -6.34 15.71
C GLU A 62 7.30 -7.84 15.79
N GLY A 63 7.68 -8.43 14.67
CA GLY A 63 7.98 -9.87 14.60
C GLY A 63 6.76 -10.77 14.37
N SER A 64 5.58 -10.20 14.12
CA SER A 64 4.48 -10.96 13.53
C SER A 64 4.93 -11.46 12.15
N LYS A 65 5.26 -12.76 12.06
CA LYS A 65 5.50 -13.42 10.78
C LYS A 65 4.16 -13.35 10.05
N GLY A 66 4.13 -12.71 8.88
CA GLY A 66 2.91 -12.38 8.14
C GLY A 66 1.80 -13.42 8.28
N VAL A 67 0.58 -12.90 8.43
CA VAL A 67 -0.63 -13.69 8.63
C VAL A 67 -0.75 -14.71 7.49
N THR A 68 -0.59 -16.00 7.82
CA THR A 68 -0.68 -17.08 6.82
C THR A 68 -2.12 -17.52 6.61
N LYS A 69 -3.00 -17.27 7.59
CA LYS A 69 -4.43 -17.54 7.52
C LYS A 69 -5.24 -16.40 8.12
N VAL A 70 -6.40 -16.11 7.54
CA VAL A 70 -7.31 -15.08 8.07
C VAL A 70 -7.74 -15.39 9.52
N ASP A 71 -7.78 -16.66 9.90
CA ASP A 71 -8.11 -17.10 11.27
C ASP A 71 -7.02 -16.82 12.32
N ASP A 72 -5.79 -16.56 11.88
CA ASP A 72 -4.70 -16.16 12.78
C ASP A 72 -4.79 -14.66 13.14
N VAL A 73 -5.72 -13.93 12.53
CA VAL A 73 -5.94 -12.51 12.79
C VAL A 73 -6.88 -12.34 13.99
N ASP A 74 -6.39 -11.64 15.00
CA ASP A 74 -7.25 -11.11 16.06
C ASP A 74 -8.14 -10.01 15.47
N GLN A 75 -9.42 -10.34 15.23
CA GLN A 75 -10.39 -9.41 14.65
C GLN A 75 -10.74 -8.27 15.61
N GLU A 76 -10.67 -8.48 16.93
CA GLU A 76 -10.93 -7.43 17.92
C GLU A 76 -9.80 -6.40 17.91
N ASP A 77 -8.56 -6.87 17.83
CA ASP A 77 -7.38 -6.04 17.69
C ASP A 77 -7.36 -5.33 16.32
N GLY A 78 -7.67 -6.06 15.24
CA GLY A 78 -7.84 -5.51 13.91
C GLY A 78 -8.88 -4.38 13.85
N GLY A 79 -10.03 -4.55 14.52
CA GLY A 79 -11.06 -3.51 14.61
C GLY A 79 -10.59 -2.25 15.33
N LYS A 80 -9.81 -2.41 16.41
CA LYS A 80 -9.20 -1.28 17.13
C LYS A 80 -8.17 -0.55 16.26
N ILE A 81 -7.35 -1.27 15.53
CA ILE A 81 -6.38 -0.69 14.60
C ILE A 81 -7.10 0.12 13.52
N VAL A 82 -8.13 -0.44 12.88
CA VAL A 82 -8.94 0.29 11.89
C VAL A 82 -9.55 1.56 12.48
N SER A 83 -10.08 1.48 13.71
CA SER A 83 -10.66 2.64 14.40
C SER A 83 -9.63 3.71 14.71
N HIS A 84 -8.41 3.33 15.07
CA HIS A 84 -7.32 4.28 15.28
C HIS A 84 -6.87 4.94 13.97
N ILE A 85 -6.79 4.16 12.88
CA ILE A 85 -6.33 4.60 11.57
C ILE A 85 -7.35 5.51 10.87
N LEU A 86 -8.62 5.13 10.87
CA LEU A 86 -9.65 5.87 10.14
C LEU A 86 -10.37 6.88 11.03
N GLY A 87 -10.27 6.73 12.35
CA GLY A 87 -10.89 7.62 13.33
C GLY A 87 -12.39 7.73 13.11
N SER A 88 -12.89 8.97 13.12
CA SER A 88 -14.30 9.28 12.84
C SER A 88 -14.75 8.88 11.43
N ASN A 89 -13.83 8.76 10.47
CA ASN A 89 -14.15 8.44 9.08
C ASN A 89 -14.35 6.94 8.83
N GLN A 90 -14.07 6.08 9.82
CA GLN A 90 -14.18 4.62 9.65
C GLN A 90 -15.53 4.22 9.07
N LYS A 91 -16.61 4.77 9.61
CA LYS A 91 -17.98 4.42 9.20
C LYS A 91 -18.27 4.86 7.77
N ASP A 92 -18.01 6.13 7.45
CA ASP A 92 -18.22 6.67 6.09
C ASP A 92 -17.39 5.95 5.03
N VAL A 93 -16.14 5.61 5.36
CA VAL A 93 -15.24 4.92 4.44
C VAL A 93 -15.65 3.46 4.25
N THR A 94 -16.00 2.77 5.33
CA THR A 94 -16.49 1.39 5.27
C THR A 94 -17.78 1.30 4.46
N GLU A 95 -18.72 2.22 4.68
CA GLU A 95 -19.98 2.29 3.93
C GLU A 95 -19.71 2.59 2.44
N LYS A 96 -18.83 3.55 2.11
CA LYS A 96 -18.49 3.85 0.70
C LYS A 96 -17.87 2.68 -0.02
N LEU A 97 -16.94 1.97 0.61
CA LEU A 97 -16.27 0.82 0.03
C LEU A 97 -17.24 -0.36 -0.15
N THR A 98 -18.08 -0.63 0.84
CA THR A 98 -19.09 -1.71 0.79
C THR A 98 -20.14 -1.47 -0.31
N ASN A 99 -20.44 -0.21 -0.62
CA ASN A 99 -21.35 0.17 -1.71
C ASN A 99 -20.65 0.34 -3.08
N SER A 100 -19.34 0.09 -3.16
CA SER A 100 -18.62 0.18 -4.43
C SER A 100 -19.05 -0.94 -5.38
N LYS A 101 -19.18 -0.58 -6.67
CA LYS A 101 -19.59 -1.52 -7.72
C LYS A 101 -18.49 -2.51 -8.10
N GLU A 102 -17.25 -2.15 -7.84
CA GLU A 102 -16.05 -2.94 -8.18
C GLU A 102 -15.80 -4.07 -7.18
N THR A 103 -16.27 -3.90 -5.95
CA THR A 103 -16.10 -4.83 -4.83
C THR A 103 -17.46 -5.30 -4.31
N ALA A 104 -18.45 -5.31 -5.21
CA ALA A 104 -19.83 -5.68 -4.89
C ALA A 104 -19.90 -7.06 -4.22
N GLY A 105 -20.53 -7.12 -3.04
CA GLY A 105 -20.63 -8.34 -2.23
C GLY A 105 -19.60 -8.45 -1.12
N ILE A 106 -18.65 -7.51 -1.01
CA ILE A 106 -17.66 -7.49 0.07
C ILE A 106 -18.11 -6.59 1.21
N ASP A 107 -18.06 -7.14 2.42
CA ASP A 107 -18.24 -6.40 3.67
C ASP A 107 -16.89 -5.85 4.14
N PHE A 108 -16.66 -4.55 3.90
CA PHE A 108 -15.43 -3.89 4.34
C PHE A 108 -15.34 -3.77 5.87
N GLY A 109 -16.46 -3.89 6.59
CA GLY A 109 -16.47 -3.95 8.04
C GLY A 109 -15.79 -5.21 8.59
N LYS A 110 -15.71 -6.28 7.78
CA LYS A 110 -15.00 -7.52 8.09
C LYS A 110 -13.61 -7.57 7.46
N LEU A 111 -13.49 -7.06 6.23
CA LEU A 111 -12.21 -7.06 5.53
C LEU A 111 -11.18 -6.11 6.16
N LEU A 112 -11.58 -4.89 6.54
CA LEU A 112 -10.62 -3.90 7.08
C LEU A 112 -9.93 -4.39 8.37
N PRO A 113 -10.64 -4.99 9.36
CA PRO A 113 -9.99 -5.58 10.53
C PRO A 113 -9.00 -6.70 10.20
N ILE A 114 -9.21 -7.44 9.12
CA ILE A 114 -8.27 -8.49 8.67
C ILE A 114 -7.02 -7.85 8.05
N LEU A 115 -7.21 -6.82 7.23
CA LEU A 115 -6.11 -6.16 6.52
C LEU A 115 -5.24 -5.29 7.41
N ALA A 116 -5.83 -4.66 8.43
CA ALA A 116 -5.14 -3.69 9.29
C ALA A 116 -3.88 -4.28 9.99
N PRO A 117 -3.95 -5.44 10.67
CA PRO A 117 -2.77 -6.08 11.27
C PRO A 117 -1.70 -6.48 10.25
N ILE A 118 -2.10 -6.88 9.03
CA ILE A 118 -1.17 -7.29 7.96
C ILE A 118 -0.37 -6.08 7.48
N ILE A 119 -1.05 -4.98 7.18
CA ILE A 119 -0.42 -3.72 6.75
C ILE A 119 0.50 -3.18 7.85
N MET A 120 0.06 -3.24 9.12
CA MET A 120 0.91 -2.87 10.25
C MET A 120 2.17 -3.75 10.35
N GLY A 121 2.04 -5.07 10.20
CA GLY A 121 3.18 -5.99 10.21
C GLY A 121 4.18 -5.71 9.07
N LEU A 122 3.67 -5.39 7.88
CA LEU A 122 4.47 -4.98 6.73
C LEU A 122 5.26 -3.70 7.01
N ILE A 123 4.60 -2.67 7.54
CA ILE A 123 5.24 -1.40 7.90
C ILE A 123 6.26 -1.60 9.03
N ALA A 124 5.95 -2.44 10.03
CA ALA A 124 6.86 -2.76 11.13
C ALA A 124 8.13 -3.44 10.61
N ASN A 125 7.96 -4.40 9.69
CA ASN A 125 9.08 -5.09 9.07
C ASN A 125 9.90 -4.17 8.14
N ALA A 126 9.24 -3.28 7.39
CA ALA A 126 9.91 -2.27 6.57
C ALA A 126 10.71 -1.27 7.43
N ASN A 127 10.16 -0.84 8.58
CA ASN A 127 10.84 0.01 9.54
C ASN A 127 12.08 -0.68 10.15
N LYS A 128 11.95 -1.96 10.51
CA LYS A 128 13.06 -2.78 11.02
C LYS A 128 14.18 -2.99 9.99
N GLY A 129 13.80 -3.23 8.73
CA GLY A 129 14.74 -3.37 7.62
C GLY A 129 15.56 -2.09 7.40
N LYS A 130 14.94 -0.91 7.57
CA LYS A 130 15.61 0.39 7.45
C LYS A 130 16.48 0.72 8.67
N SER A 131 16.08 0.29 9.86
CA SER A 131 16.85 0.45 11.11
C SER A 131 18.11 -0.43 11.16
N SER A 132 18.16 -1.55 10.42
CA SER A 132 19.30 -2.47 10.42
C SER A 132 20.48 -2.04 9.53
N SER A 133 20.38 -0.92 8.79
CA SER A 133 21.41 -0.51 7.82
C SER A 133 22.21 0.74 8.16
N THR A 134 21.85 1.56 9.14
CA THR A 134 22.72 2.69 9.56
C THR A 134 22.36 3.17 10.95
N GLU A 135 23.37 3.26 11.82
CA GLU A 135 23.36 4.13 13.00
C GLU A 135 23.09 5.58 12.55
N SER A 136 21.83 6.00 12.61
CA SER A 136 21.47 7.41 12.61
C SER A 136 20.15 7.59 13.35
N SER A 137 20.30 7.85 14.65
CA SER A 137 19.40 8.73 15.38
C SER A 137 19.28 10.05 14.60
N GLY A 138 18.22 10.21 13.82
CA GLY A 138 18.05 11.40 13.00
C GLY A 138 16.78 11.43 12.15
N GLY A 139 15.62 11.57 12.79
CA GLY A 139 14.55 12.43 12.28
C GLY A 139 13.78 12.01 11.01
N GLY A 140 13.66 10.73 10.72
CA GLY A 140 12.66 10.24 9.74
C GLY A 140 11.54 9.51 10.48
N GLY A 141 10.43 10.20 10.72
CA GLY A 141 9.27 9.61 11.40
C GLY A 141 8.60 8.54 10.54
N ILE A 142 7.67 7.78 11.12
CA ILE A 142 6.83 6.84 10.36
C ILE A 142 6.04 7.53 9.25
N GLY A 143 5.73 8.82 9.42
CA GLY A 143 5.15 9.65 8.35
C GLY A 143 6.03 9.71 7.10
N ASP A 144 7.35 9.74 7.24
CA ASP A 144 8.29 9.77 6.12
C ASP A 144 8.42 8.40 5.44
N ILE A 145 8.31 7.32 6.22
CA ILE A 145 8.32 5.96 5.68
C ILE A 145 7.03 5.71 4.87
N ILE A 146 5.88 6.06 5.45
CA ILE A 146 4.58 5.92 4.79
C ILE A 146 4.48 6.88 3.60
N GLY A 147 4.96 8.11 3.76
CA GLY A 147 5.04 9.12 2.71
C GLY A 147 5.91 8.65 1.55
N GLY A 148 7.11 8.13 1.84
CA GLY A 148 7.99 7.54 0.82
C GLY A 148 7.39 6.32 0.11
N LEU A 149 6.54 5.55 0.80
CA LEU A 149 5.81 4.43 0.22
C LEU A 149 4.69 4.90 -0.73
N LEU A 150 3.91 5.89 -0.29
CA LEU A 150 2.70 6.38 -0.94
C LEU A 150 2.98 7.38 -2.08
N GLY A 151 4.02 8.20 -1.94
CA GLY A 151 4.39 9.23 -2.89
C GLY A 151 5.86 9.58 -2.73
N GLY A 152 6.71 8.98 -3.56
CA GLY A 152 8.14 9.31 -3.59
C GLY A 152 8.36 10.81 -3.73
N GLY A 153 8.77 11.45 -2.65
CA GLY A 153 9.11 12.87 -2.59
C GLY A 153 10.63 13.06 -2.59
N ASN A 154 11.15 13.28 -3.80
CA ASN A 154 12.40 13.95 -4.17
C ASN A 154 13.32 14.49 -3.03
N ASP A 155 14.40 13.76 -2.71
CA ASP A 155 15.76 14.31 -2.64
C ASP A 155 16.83 13.20 -2.77
N GLY A 156 17.65 13.29 -3.82
CA GLY A 156 19.01 12.72 -3.91
C GLY A 156 19.26 11.22 -3.66
N GLY A 157 19.16 10.40 -4.70
CA GLY A 157 20.03 9.23 -4.86
C GLY A 157 19.39 7.84 -4.76
N ALA A 158 19.65 7.04 -5.81
CA ALA A 158 19.55 5.59 -5.89
C ALA A 158 18.14 4.94 -5.75
N SER A 159 17.57 4.64 -6.93
CA SER A 159 16.76 3.47 -7.27
C SER A 159 16.07 2.70 -6.13
N THR A 160 14.81 3.03 -5.81
CA THR A 160 13.82 2.04 -5.33
C THR A 160 12.41 2.55 -5.62
N GLY A 161 11.67 1.87 -6.51
CA GLY A 161 10.37 2.32 -7.06
C GLY A 161 9.21 2.25 -6.06
N GLY A 162 8.52 3.38 -5.89
CA GLY A 162 7.36 3.56 -5.00
C GLY A 162 6.00 3.42 -5.71
N ILE A 163 4.90 3.46 -4.95
CA ILE A 163 3.51 3.36 -5.46
C ILE A 163 3.18 4.50 -6.45
N GLY A 164 3.85 5.64 -6.32
CA GLY A 164 3.76 6.76 -7.25
C GLY A 164 4.15 6.43 -8.70
N ASP A 165 5.05 5.47 -8.93
CA ASP A 165 5.43 5.03 -10.29
C ASP A 165 4.32 4.18 -10.95
N ILE A 166 3.52 3.46 -10.16
CA ILE A 166 2.41 2.64 -10.68
C ILE A 166 1.22 3.52 -11.01
N LEU A 167 0.91 4.49 -10.13
CA LEU A 167 -0.12 5.49 -10.40
C LEU A 167 0.32 6.45 -11.51
N GLY A 168 1.60 6.82 -11.57
CA GLY A 168 2.17 7.61 -12.66
C GLY A 168 2.24 6.85 -13.99
N GLY A 169 2.51 5.55 -13.97
CA GLY A 169 2.56 4.70 -15.16
C GLY A 169 1.19 4.31 -15.70
N LEU A 170 0.15 4.24 -14.85
CA LEU A 170 -1.21 3.85 -15.24
C LEU A 170 -2.14 5.06 -15.46
N LEU A 171 -1.94 6.17 -14.74
CA LEU A 171 -2.73 7.40 -14.88
C LEU A 171 -2.02 8.48 -15.73
N GLY A 172 -0.69 8.39 -15.88
CA GLY A 172 0.13 9.33 -16.63
C GLY A 172 0.39 8.86 -18.06
N GLY A 173 -0.68 8.67 -18.83
CA GLY A 173 -0.57 8.60 -20.28
C GLY A 173 -0.05 9.93 -20.84
N GLY A 174 1.26 10.01 -21.07
CA GLY A 174 1.87 11.08 -21.86
C GLY A 174 3.18 11.59 -21.30
N ASN A 175 4.28 10.90 -21.62
CA ASN A 175 5.37 11.48 -22.40
C ASN A 175 6.46 10.43 -22.56
N GLY A 176 6.33 9.60 -23.60
CA GLY A 176 7.43 8.79 -24.09
C GLY A 176 8.53 9.70 -24.60
N SER A 177 9.52 10.00 -23.75
CA SER A 177 10.86 10.41 -24.18
C SER A 177 11.83 9.25 -23.94
N GLY A 178 11.40 8.07 -24.37
CA GLY A 178 12.31 7.00 -24.78
C GLY A 178 12.82 7.38 -26.16
N GLY A 179 14.00 7.99 -26.20
CA GLY A 179 14.77 8.09 -27.42
C GLY A 179 15.04 6.70 -28.00
N GLY A 180 14.84 6.58 -29.31
CA GLY A 180 15.26 5.42 -30.07
C GLY A 180 14.12 4.73 -30.80
N GLY A 181 14.11 4.87 -32.13
CA GLY A 181 13.61 3.78 -32.97
C GLY A 181 12.38 4.02 -33.82
N LEU A 182 12.09 5.25 -34.25
CA LEU A 182 11.22 5.49 -35.43
C LEU A 182 11.73 6.59 -36.38
N GLY A 183 12.74 7.37 -35.98
CA GLY A 183 13.43 8.34 -36.84
C GLY A 183 14.40 7.70 -37.85
N ASP A 184 14.91 6.50 -37.59
CA ASP A 184 15.88 5.81 -38.45
C ASP A 184 15.26 5.10 -39.66
N ILE A 185 13.96 4.79 -39.63
CA ILE A 185 13.30 4.10 -40.76
C ILE A 185 12.90 5.11 -41.85
N LEU A 186 12.80 6.40 -41.51
CA LEU A 186 12.53 7.47 -42.49
C LEU A 186 13.81 8.03 -43.12
N GLY A 187 14.99 7.74 -42.57
CA GLY A 187 16.29 8.09 -43.15
C GLY A 187 16.80 7.11 -44.22
N GLY A 188 16.32 5.86 -44.21
CA GLY A 188 16.81 4.78 -45.09
C GLY A 188 16.08 4.61 -46.42
N LEU A 189 14.94 5.28 -46.65
CA LEU A 189 14.08 5.03 -47.83
C LEU A 189 14.04 6.19 -48.85
N PHE A 190 14.64 7.35 -48.56
CA PHE A 190 14.60 8.52 -49.47
C PHE A 190 15.96 8.99 -50.00
N GLY A 191 17.05 8.26 -49.73
CA GLY A 191 18.41 8.63 -50.13
C GLY A 191 18.94 7.90 -51.37
N GLY A 192 18.08 7.63 -52.36
CA GLY A 192 18.52 7.14 -53.66
C GLY A 192 18.91 8.29 -54.60
N LYS A 193 20.07 8.14 -55.27
CA LYS A 193 20.44 8.73 -56.57
C LYS A 193 21.35 9.97 -56.56
N LYS A 194 22.67 9.77 -56.51
CA LYS A 194 23.62 9.93 -57.64
C LYS A 194 25.05 9.72 -57.20
#